data_AF-A0A963GG52-F1
#
_entry.id   AF-A0A963GG52-F1
#
_cell.length_a   1.000
_cell.length_b   1.000
_cell.length_c   1.000
_cell.angle_alpha   90.00
_cell.angle_beta   90.00
_cell.angle_gamma   90.00
#
_symmetry.space_group_name_H-M   'P 1'
#
loop_
_entity.id
_entity.type
_entity.pdbx_description
1 polymer ?
#
loop_
_entity_poly.entity_id
_entity_poly.type
_entity_poly.pdbx_seq_one_letter_code
_entity_poly.pdbx_strand_id
1 'polypeptide(L)'
;MACLSPLIAGTLSPPQRAAPIHDISTNTVNPPAFEVLDDTRAGASNTLDYGGPELAEAQAAAYPDIAPLETKLPADAAYQRALVVAQDMGWEIVASDTDRRRFEATARTSVFYFADDVVVVVTPQADGSRVDMRGVSRVGRSDQGVNAARIRDFQQRFRK
;
A
#
# COMPACT_ATOMS: atom_id res chain seq x y z
N MET A 1 -45.56 7.78 42.00
CA MET A 1 -44.21 7.98 41.44
C MET A 1 -43.80 6.68 40.76
N ALA A 2 -43.71 6.66 39.43
CA ALA A 2 -43.19 5.53 38.66
C ALA A 2 -41.95 6.03 37.90
N CYS A 3 -40.78 5.53 38.28
CA CYS A 3 -39.52 5.84 37.61
C CYS A 3 -39.37 4.92 36.39
N LEU A 4 -39.59 5.44 35.19
CA LEU A 4 -39.11 4.83 33.96
C LEU A 4 -37.60 5.10 33.85
N SER A 5 -36.80 4.04 33.81
CA SER A 5 -35.38 4.14 33.41
C SER A 5 -35.25 3.56 32.00
N PRO A 6 -34.68 4.27 31.02
CA PRO A 6 -34.39 3.67 29.73
C PRO A 6 -33.07 2.89 29.82
N LEU A 7 -33.11 1.61 29.45
CA LEU A 7 -31.91 0.84 29.14
C LEU A 7 -31.41 1.30 27.77
N ILE A 8 -30.33 2.09 27.74
CA ILE A 8 -29.58 2.34 26.52
C ILE A 8 -28.72 1.09 26.27
N ALA A 9 -29.22 0.18 25.43
CA ALA A 9 -28.42 -0.91 24.87
C ALA A 9 -27.57 -0.35 23.73
N GLY A 10 -26.39 0.18 24.05
CA GLY A 10 -25.36 0.47 23.05
C GLY A 10 -24.75 -0.85 22.57
N THR A 11 -24.93 -1.19 21.30
CA THR A 11 -24.16 -2.27 20.67
C THR A 11 -22.70 -1.84 20.59
N LEU A 12 -21.86 -2.32 21.51
CA LEU A 12 -20.42 -2.29 21.33
C LEU A 12 -20.08 -3.25 20.19
N SER A 13 -20.05 -2.75 18.96
CA SER A 13 -19.38 -3.46 17.87
C SER A 13 -17.90 -3.52 18.25
N PRO A 14 -17.30 -4.70 18.49
CA PRO A 14 -15.87 -4.78 18.67
C PRO A 14 -15.20 -4.21 17.40
N PRO A 15 -14.10 -3.45 17.53
CA PRO A 15 -13.37 -3.00 16.35
C PRO A 15 -13.04 -4.24 15.52
N GLN A 16 -13.44 -4.22 14.25
CA GLN A 16 -13.18 -5.33 13.34
C GLN A 16 -11.66 -5.55 13.33
N ARG A 17 -11.20 -6.68 13.88
CA ARG A 17 -9.78 -7.04 13.84
C ARG A 17 -9.35 -6.96 12.38
N ALA A 18 -8.34 -6.15 12.09
CA ALA A 18 -7.79 -6.03 10.75
C ALA A 18 -7.49 -7.43 10.22
N ALA A 19 -7.86 -7.69 8.96
CA ALA A 19 -7.50 -8.95 8.31
C ALA A 19 -5.98 -9.16 8.42
N PRO A 20 -5.50 -10.40 8.57
CA PRO A 20 -4.08 -10.71 8.68
C PRO A 20 -3.39 -10.56 7.31
N ILE A 21 -3.37 -9.33 6.82
CA ILE A 21 -2.82 -8.90 5.55
C ILE A 21 -1.61 -8.02 5.85
N HIS A 22 -0.51 -8.32 5.18
CA HIS A 22 0.75 -7.57 5.27
C HIS A 22 1.30 -7.23 3.87
N ASP A 23 0.55 -7.55 2.82
CA ASP A 23 0.87 -7.36 1.42
C ASP A 23 -0.36 -6.77 0.75
N ILE A 24 -0.25 -5.50 0.34
CA ILE A 24 -1.34 -4.72 -0.25
C ILE A 24 -0.92 -4.25 -1.63
N SER A 25 -1.72 -4.56 -2.65
CA SER A 25 -1.49 -4.11 -4.04
C SER A 25 -2.65 -3.27 -4.55
N THR A 26 -2.39 -2.20 -5.29
CA THR A 26 -3.43 -1.48 -6.03
C THR A 26 -3.95 -2.28 -7.22
N ASN A 27 -3.21 -3.28 -7.69
CA ASN A 27 -3.62 -4.19 -8.74
C ASN A 27 -3.45 -5.63 -8.27
N THR A 28 -4.51 -6.25 -7.79
CA THR A 28 -4.45 -7.63 -7.28
C THR A 28 -4.46 -8.70 -8.39
N VAL A 29 -4.84 -8.32 -9.62
CA VAL A 29 -4.84 -9.20 -10.80
C VAL A 29 -3.44 -9.34 -11.40
N ASN A 30 -2.71 -8.22 -11.47
CA ASN A 30 -1.31 -8.19 -11.90
C ASN A 30 -0.51 -7.29 -10.94
N PRO A 31 -0.18 -7.78 -9.74
CA PRO A 31 0.51 -7.00 -8.72
C PRO A 31 1.91 -6.63 -9.20
N PRO A 32 2.35 -5.37 -8.99
CA PRO A 32 3.74 -5.00 -9.21
C PRO A 32 4.68 -5.97 -8.48
N ALA A 33 5.59 -6.57 -9.25
CA ALA A 33 6.60 -7.49 -8.71
C ALA A 33 7.82 -6.71 -8.23
N PHE A 34 8.45 -7.15 -7.15
CA PHE A 34 9.78 -6.69 -6.77
C PHE A 34 10.82 -7.40 -7.64
N GLU A 35 11.77 -6.65 -8.18
CA GLU A 35 12.83 -7.13 -9.08
C GLU A 35 14.23 -6.92 -8.48
N VAL A 36 14.39 -6.01 -7.52
CA VAL A 36 15.69 -5.72 -6.88
C VAL A 36 15.69 -6.13 -5.41
N LEU A 37 14.64 -5.78 -4.67
CA LEU A 37 14.43 -6.31 -3.33
C LEU A 37 14.01 -7.78 -3.41
N ASP A 38 14.55 -8.59 -2.51
CA ASP A 38 14.27 -10.02 -2.40
C ASP A 38 14.05 -10.45 -0.93
N ASP A 39 13.88 -11.73 -0.67
CA ASP A 39 13.64 -12.23 0.68
C ASP A 39 14.85 -12.19 1.62
N THR A 40 16.02 -11.73 1.14
CA THR A 40 17.23 -11.56 1.96
C THR A 40 17.29 -10.21 2.68
N ARG A 41 16.30 -9.33 2.45
CA ARG A 41 16.11 -8.06 3.17
C ARG A 41 16.29 -8.22 4.68
N ALA A 42 17.17 -7.41 5.26
CA ALA A 42 17.46 -7.45 6.69
C ALA A 42 16.19 -7.32 7.54
N GLY A 43 16.01 -8.26 8.47
CA GLY A 43 14.89 -8.30 9.40
C GLY A 43 13.55 -8.76 8.78
N ALA A 44 13.53 -9.24 7.54
CA ALA A 44 12.32 -9.78 6.93
C ALA A 44 12.04 -11.23 7.35
N SER A 45 10.79 -11.50 7.71
CA SER A 45 10.22 -12.84 7.85
C SER A 45 9.13 -13.13 6.82
N ASN A 46 8.57 -12.09 6.18
CA ASN A 46 7.55 -12.20 5.16
C ASN A 46 8.18 -12.18 3.77
N THR A 47 7.71 -13.07 2.89
CA THR A 47 8.15 -13.18 1.50
C THR A 47 7.61 -12.05 0.62
N LEU A 48 8.29 -11.76 -0.49
CA LEU A 48 7.79 -10.91 -1.59
C LEU A 48 6.93 -11.66 -2.60
N ASP A 49 6.82 -12.98 -2.49
CA ASP A 49 5.87 -13.75 -3.29
C ASP A 49 4.44 -13.31 -2.97
N TYR A 50 3.67 -12.97 -4.00
CA TYR A 50 2.30 -12.49 -3.80
C TYR A 50 1.39 -13.64 -3.38
N GLY A 51 0.58 -13.43 -2.34
CA GLY A 51 -0.31 -14.43 -1.76
C GLY A 51 -1.49 -14.90 -2.64
N GLY A 52 -1.54 -14.47 -3.90
CA GLY A 52 -2.48 -14.97 -4.89
C GLY A 52 -3.95 -14.58 -4.65
N PRO A 53 -4.90 -15.36 -5.20
CA PRO A 53 -6.33 -15.04 -5.16
C PRO A 53 -6.91 -14.92 -3.74
N GLU A 54 -6.51 -15.78 -2.80
CA GLU A 54 -7.01 -15.72 -1.42
C GLU A 54 -6.66 -14.39 -0.74
N LEU A 55 -5.42 -13.93 -0.93
CA LEU A 55 -4.99 -12.61 -0.46
C LEU A 55 -5.77 -11.49 -1.15
N ALA A 56 -5.97 -11.59 -2.47
CA ALA A 56 -6.72 -10.61 -3.25
C ALA A 56 -8.17 -10.46 -2.75
N GLU A 57 -8.85 -11.57 -2.46
CA GLU A 57 -10.21 -11.59 -1.91
C GLU A 57 -10.25 -10.97 -0.51
N ALA A 58 -9.31 -11.35 0.37
CA ALA A 58 -9.20 -10.78 1.70
C ALA A 58 -8.94 -9.27 1.66
N GLN A 59 -8.06 -8.81 0.77
CA GLN A 59 -7.80 -7.39 0.56
C GLN A 59 -9.05 -6.66 0.05
N ALA A 60 -9.76 -7.22 -0.94
CA ALA A 60 -10.98 -6.60 -1.48
C ALA A 60 -12.07 -6.44 -0.41
N ALA A 61 -12.19 -7.38 0.53
CA ALA A 61 -13.11 -7.27 1.65
C ALA A 61 -12.69 -6.22 2.68
N ALA A 62 -11.39 -6.11 2.98
CA ALA A 62 -10.86 -5.22 4.01
C ALA A 62 -10.61 -3.78 3.54
N TYR A 63 -10.20 -3.60 2.28
CA TYR A 63 -9.74 -2.34 1.69
C TYR A 63 -10.29 -2.16 0.27
N PRO A 64 -11.63 -2.11 0.08
CA PRO A 64 -12.26 -2.05 -1.24
C PRO A 64 -11.95 -0.78 -2.04
N ASP A 65 -11.44 0.26 -1.38
CA ASP A 65 -11.08 1.54 -1.98
C ASP A 65 -9.63 1.57 -2.55
N ILE A 66 -8.80 0.58 -2.23
CA ILE A 66 -7.42 0.51 -2.74
C ILE A 66 -7.45 0.04 -4.20
N ALA A 67 -7.19 0.97 -5.09
CA ALA A 67 -7.19 0.79 -6.53
C ALA A 67 -6.03 1.56 -7.18
N PRO A 68 -5.70 1.30 -8.46
CA PRO A 68 -4.65 2.04 -9.17
C PRO A 68 -4.95 3.53 -9.23
N LEU A 69 -3.91 4.36 -9.23
CA LEU A 69 -4.08 5.80 -9.43
C LEU A 69 -4.03 6.11 -10.93
N GLU A 70 -5.14 6.59 -11.46
CA GLU A 70 -5.22 7.11 -12.83
C GLU A 70 -4.92 8.62 -12.84
N THR A 71 -4.15 9.09 -13.83
CA THR A 71 -3.79 10.50 -13.97
C THR A 71 -3.70 10.92 -15.43
N LYS A 72 -3.95 12.20 -15.71
CA LYS A 72 -3.75 12.82 -17.04
C LYS A 72 -2.29 13.16 -17.34
N LEU A 73 -1.40 13.02 -16.36
CA LEU A 73 0.02 13.24 -16.57
C LEU A 73 0.58 12.21 -17.56
N PRO A 74 1.44 12.63 -18.51
CA PRO A 74 2.25 11.70 -19.29
C PRO A 74 3.07 10.80 -18.37
N ALA A 75 3.32 9.55 -18.79
CA ALA A 75 3.91 8.52 -17.94
C ALA A 75 5.25 8.93 -17.30
N ASP A 76 6.13 9.61 -18.05
CA ASP A 76 7.42 10.07 -17.51
C ASP A 76 7.22 11.17 -16.46
N ALA A 77 6.29 12.09 -16.67
CA ALA A 77 5.96 13.14 -15.69
C ALA A 77 5.30 12.55 -14.43
N ALA A 78 4.42 11.57 -14.59
CA ALA A 78 3.83 10.83 -13.48
C ALA A 78 4.90 10.05 -12.69
N TYR A 79 5.84 9.40 -13.37
CA TYR A 79 6.96 8.70 -12.73
C TYR A 79 7.86 9.64 -11.92
N GLN A 80 8.26 10.78 -12.49
CA GLN A 80 9.06 11.77 -11.76
C GLN A 80 8.31 12.31 -10.54
N ARG A 81 7.01 12.59 -10.69
CA ARG A 81 6.17 13.01 -9.55
C ARG A 81 6.06 11.91 -8.49
N ALA A 82 5.94 10.64 -8.88
CA ALA A 82 5.89 9.52 -7.96
C ALA A 82 7.18 9.39 -7.13
N LEU A 83 8.34 9.59 -7.75
CA LEU A 83 9.63 9.64 -7.04
C LEU A 83 9.69 10.79 -6.02
N VAL A 84 9.30 12.00 -6.42
CA VAL A 84 9.27 13.16 -5.52
C VAL A 84 8.35 12.90 -4.33
N VAL A 85 7.15 12.36 -4.55
CA VAL A 85 6.22 12.03 -3.46
C VAL A 85 6.82 10.99 -2.51
N ALA A 86 7.45 9.94 -3.03
CA ALA A 86 8.11 8.93 -2.20
C ALA A 86 9.22 9.54 -1.34
N GLN A 87 10.05 10.43 -1.92
CA GLN A 87 11.12 11.13 -1.21
C GLN A 87 10.56 12.10 -0.14
N ASP A 88 9.50 12.85 -0.45
CA ASP A 88 8.82 13.75 0.49
C ASP A 88 8.15 13.00 1.65
N MET A 89 7.75 11.74 1.41
CA MET A 89 7.27 10.82 2.44
C MET A 89 8.42 10.17 3.23
N GLY A 90 9.67 10.48 2.91
CA GLY A 90 10.87 9.97 3.58
C GLY A 90 11.19 8.51 3.25
N TRP A 91 10.72 8.00 2.11
CA TRP A 91 11.06 6.64 1.69
C TRP A 91 12.49 6.59 1.17
N GLU A 92 13.18 5.51 1.50
CA GLU A 92 14.51 5.21 0.99
C GLU A 92 14.36 4.54 -0.39
N ILE A 93 14.73 5.23 -1.47
CA ILE A 93 14.70 4.63 -2.82
C ILE A 93 15.86 3.63 -2.94
N VAL A 94 15.53 2.36 -3.09
CA VAL A 94 16.49 1.24 -3.21
C VAL A 94 16.93 1.07 -4.65
N ALA A 95 15.98 1.17 -5.59
CA ALA A 95 16.24 1.05 -7.02
C ALA A 95 15.26 1.91 -7.80
N SER A 96 15.70 2.41 -8.95
CA SER A 96 14.88 3.18 -9.88
C SER A 96 15.27 2.84 -11.31
N ASP A 97 14.28 2.65 -12.18
CA ASP A 97 14.44 2.41 -13.61
C ASP A 97 13.55 3.41 -14.35
N THR A 98 14.19 4.43 -14.93
CA THR A 98 13.49 5.51 -15.63
C THR A 98 12.89 5.03 -16.96
N ASP A 99 13.55 4.10 -17.66
CA ASP A 99 13.08 3.61 -18.97
C ASP A 99 11.81 2.77 -18.81
N ARG A 100 11.76 1.97 -17.74
CA ARG A 100 10.61 1.15 -17.35
C ARG A 100 9.65 1.87 -16.40
N ARG A 101 9.96 3.11 -15.98
CA ARG A 101 9.18 3.95 -15.06
C ARG A 101 8.74 3.19 -13.80
N ARG A 102 9.69 2.56 -13.13
CA ARG A 102 9.45 1.83 -11.89
C ARG A 102 10.51 2.14 -10.86
N PHE A 103 10.15 2.02 -9.59
CA PHE A 103 11.12 2.10 -8.50
C PHE A 103 10.69 1.19 -7.34
N GLU A 104 11.68 0.82 -6.55
CA GLU A 104 11.50 0.10 -5.29
C GLU A 104 12.08 0.92 -4.15
N ALA A 105 11.41 0.90 -3.01
CA ALA A 105 11.75 1.71 -1.87
C ALA A 105 11.46 1.00 -0.55
N THR A 106 12.15 1.38 0.50
CA THR A 106 11.82 0.99 1.87
C THR A 106 11.21 2.18 2.61
N ALA A 107 10.02 1.98 3.16
CA ALA A 107 9.32 2.94 4.00
C ALA A 107 9.37 2.50 5.47
N ARG A 108 9.75 3.40 6.38
CA ARG A 108 9.88 3.09 7.81
C ARG A 108 8.89 3.90 8.63
N THR A 109 8.31 3.27 9.66
CA THR A 109 7.55 4.01 10.68
C THR A 109 8.49 4.57 11.75
N SER A 110 8.25 5.81 12.18
CA SER A 110 9.15 6.57 13.07
C SER A 110 9.20 6.06 14.52
N VAL A 111 8.16 5.36 15.00
CA VAL A 111 8.03 4.97 16.41
C VAL A 111 8.46 3.53 16.69
N PHE A 112 8.38 2.64 15.69
CA PHE A 112 8.65 1.20 15.87
C PHE A 112 9.64 0.62 14.85
N TYR A 113 10.23 1.44 13.98
CA TYR A 113 11.18 1.02 12.94
C TYR A 113 10.72 -0.14 12.03
N PHE A 114 9.43 -0.48 12.02
CA PHE A 114 8.91 -1.45 11.05
C PHE A 114 9.18 -0.93 9.65
N ALA A 115 9.85 -1.77 8.87
CA ALA A 115 10.17 -1.52 7.48
C ALA A 115 9.15 -2.25 6.61
N ASP A 116 8.57 -1.49 5.70
CA ASP A 116 7.74 -1.99 4.62
C ASP A 116 8.47 -1.70 3.32
N ASP A 117 8.43 -2.63 2.38
CA ASP A 117 9.00 -2.45 1.06
C ASP A 117 7.89 -2.14 0.08
N VAL A 118 8.13 -1.17 -0.78
CA VAL A 118 7.15 -0.65 -1.73
C VAL A 118 7.74 -0.71 -3.12
N VAL A 119 6.96 -1.21 -4.07
CA VAL A 119 7.24 -1.10 -5.50
C VAL A 119 6.18 -0.19 -6.12
N VAL A 120 6.61 0.66 -7.04
CA VAL A 120 5.75 1.54 -7.84
C VAL A 120 6.09 1.37 -9.30
N VAL A 121 5.06 1.25 -10.14
CA VAL A 121 5.18 1.12 -11.60
C VAL A 121 4.22 2.09 -12.28
N VAL A 122 4.71 2.85 -13.26
CA VAL A 122 3.89 3.77 -14.05
C VAL A 122 3.76 3.28 -15.49
N THR A 123 2.53 2.98 -15.88
CA THR A 123 2.18 2.48 -17.21
C THR A 123 1.53 3.59 -18.05
N PRO A 124 2.02 3.89 -19.26
CA PRO A 124 1.32 4.78 -20.19
C PRO A 124 -0.08 4.27 -20.52
N GLN A 125 -1.03 5.19 -20.66
CA GLN A 125 -2.38 4.93 -21.15
C GLN A 125 -2.74 5.90 -22.28
N ALA A 126 -3.87 5.69 -22.94
CA ALA A 126 -4.31 6.52 -24.06
C ALA A 126 -4.49 8.00 -23.68
N ASP A 127 -4.92 8.29 -22.46
CA ASP A 127 -5.21 9.65 -21.98
C ASP A 127 -4.52 9.91 -20.62
N GLY A 128 -3.21 9.67 -20.60
CA GLY A 128 -2.34 9.89 -19.45
C GLY A 128 -1.58 8.63 -19.04
N SER A 129 -1.63 8.29 -17.75
CA SER A 129 -0.93 7.13 -17.21
C SER A 129 -1.60 6.57 -15.95
N ARG A 130 -1.25 5.33 -15.64
CA ARG A 130 -1.67 4.59 -14.46
C ARG A 130 -0.48 4.33 -13.55
N VAL A 131 -0.64 4.61 -12.26
CA VAL A 131 0.34 4.32 -11.22
C VAL A 131 -0.17 3.15 -10.39
N ASP A 132 0.55 2.03 -10.48
CA ASP A 132 0.35 0.85 -9.65
C ASP A 132 1.37 0.80 -8.52
N MET A 133 0.94 0.32 -7.36
CA MET A 133 1.77 0.20 -6.17
C MET A 133 1.52 -1.12 -5.47
N ARG A 134 2.55 -1.67 -4.84
CA ARG A 134 2.42 -2.77 -3.87
C ARG A 134 3.32 -2.51 -2.68
N GLY A 135 2.78 -2.66 -1.48
CA GLY A 135 3.51 -2.51 -0.22
C GLY A 135 3.47 -3.80 0.59
N VAL A 136 4.63 -4.25 1.08
CA VAL A 136 4.79 -5.49 1.83
C VAL A 136 5.54 -5.23 3.13
N SER A 137 4.92 -5.53 4.27
CA SER A 137 5.60 -5.47 5.56
C SER A 137 6.59 -6.60 5.72
N ARG A 138 7.81 -6.27 6.19
CA ARG A 138 8.86 -7.28 6.42
C ARG A 138 8.50 -8.29 7.51
N VAL A 139 7.69 -7.89 8.49
CA VAL A 139 7.35 -8.72 9.66
C VAL A 139 5.87 -8.63 10.01
N GLY A 140 5.41 -9.64 10.75
CA GLY A 140 4.05 -9.70 11.27
C GLY A 140 3.06 -10.31 10.29
N ARG A 141 2.06 -11.01 10.83
CA ARG A 141 0.99 -11.62 10.01
C ARG A 141 0.04 -10.58 9.42
N SER A 142 -0.18 -9.50 10.16
CA SER A 142 -0.96 -8.32 9.76
C SER A 142 -0.07 -7.10 9.89
N ASP A 143 -0.17 -6.17 8.94
CA ASP A 143 0.40 -4.84 9.05
C ASP A 143 -0.54 -3.84 9.74
N GLN A 144 -1.70 -4.30 10.22
CA GLN A 144 -2.73 -3.47 10.86
C GLN A 144 -3.22 -2.30 9.97
N GLY A 145 -3.13 -2.44 8.65
CA GLY A 145 -3.55 -1.45 7.67
C GLY A 145 -2.50 -0.39 7.33
N VAL A 146 -1.25 -0.58 7.77
CA VAL A 146 -0.15 0.36 7.51
C VAL A 146 0.10 0.55 6.01
N ASN A 147 0.17 -0.51 5.20
CA ASN A 147 0.40 -0.35 3.76
C ASN A 147 -0.81 0.25 3.04
N ALA A 148 -2.03 -0.10 3.45
CA ALA A 148 -3.24 0.54 2.91
C ALA A 148 -3.24 2.06 3.21
N ALA A 149 -2.92 2.46 4.44
CA ALA A 149 -2.79 3.87 4.81
C ALA A 149 -1.67 4.57 4.02
N ARG A 150 -0.53 3.90 3.82
CA ARG A 150 0.60 4.42 3.05
C ARG A 150 0.25 4.68 1.59
N ILE A 151 -0.42 3.73 0.94
CA ILE A 151 -0.89 3.89 -0.44
C ILE A 151 -1.85 5.08 -0.53
N ARG A 152 -2.79 5.21 0.41
CA ARG A 152 -3.72 6.36 0.44
C ARG A 152 -2.98 7.70 0.59
N ASP A 153 -2.03 7.82 1.51
CA ASP A 153 -1.26 9.07 1.70
C ASP A 153 -0.43 9.40 0.44
N PHE A 154 0.24 8.40 -0.14
CA PHE A 154 0.96 8.56 -1.40
C PHE A 154 0.04 9.09 -2.51
N GLN A 155 -1.10 8.43 -2.73
CA GLN A 155 -2.06 8.84 -3.75
C GLN A 155 -2.65 10.23 -3.50
N GLN A 156 -2.89 10.58 -2.23
CA GLN A 156 -3.35 11.92 -1.87
C GLN A 156 -2.30 12.99 -2.20
N ARG A 157 -1.03 12.75 -1.85
CA ARG A 157 0.07 13.68 -2.14
C ARG A 157 0.35 13.81 -3.62
N PHE A 158 0.27 12.71 -4.36
CA PHE A 158 0.44 12.70 -5.82
C PHE A 158 -0.57 13.60 -6.54
N ARG A 159 -1.81 13.66 -6.03
CA ARG A 159 -2.90 14.45 -6.62
C ARG A 159 -2.83 15.95 -6.30
N LYS A 160 -2.01 16.38 -5.34
CA LYS A 160 -1.79 17.80 -5.04
C LYS A 160 -0.92 18.47 -6.10
#